data_AF-A0A931WSX6-F1
#
_entry.id   AF-A0A931WSX6-F1
#
_cell.length_a   1.000
_cell.length_b   1.000
_cell.length_c   1.000
_cell.angle_alpha   90.00
_cell.angle_beta   90.00
_cell.angle_gamma   90.00
#
_symmetry.space_group_name_H-M   'P 1'
#
loop_
_entity.id
_entity.type
_entity.pdbx_description
1 polymer ?
#
loop_
_entity_poly.entity_id
_entity_poly.type
_entity_poly.pdbx_seq_one_letter_code
_entity_poly.pdbx_strand_id
1 'polypeptide(L)'
;MEPRYRKAHLAILGVALLLHLAFHYATYYPPWRTAFGNLPYFRLHVLHEAEFLLIIFYAALVFRLKGGLTAVAITAITSIPFALTPYIFGRSPRPDELRDLVIQVVFILLMGVAISVLYEIVGRERERRLAFAQQVQEAHQLLLVRSRELEALNNLMQTRLNRLYEGLRQAADNEKRQLEELPPGVAKSRFSSFVARLSAILSPEQSR
;
A
#
# COMPACT_ATOMS: atom_id res chain seq x y z
N MET A 1 12.56 0.45 2.63
CA MET A 1 13.61 -0.52 3.00
C MET A 1 14.46 0.10 4.08
N GLU A 2 14.66 -0.57 5.21
CA GLU A 2 15.47 -0.01 6.30
C GLU A 2 16.95 0.13 5.87
N PRO A 3 17.65 1.20 6.28
CA PRO A 3 19.03 1.47 5.88
C PRO A 3 20.01 0.35 6.19
N ARG A 4 19.78 -0.40 7.28
CA ARG A 4 20.65 -1.51 7.72
C ARG A 4 20.72 -2.64 6.70
N TYR A 5 19.60 -2.98 6.06
CA TYR A 5 19.56 -4.08 5.09
C TYR A 5 20.13 -3.65 3.75
N ARG A 6 20.08 -2.34 3.42
CA ARG A 6 20.55 -1.83 2.13
C ARG A 6 21.99 -2.27 1.80
N LYS A 7 22.89 -2.23 2.80
CA LYS A 7 24.29 -2.68 2.64
C LYS A 7 24.39 -4.17 2.35
N ALA A 8 23.61 -5.00 3.04
CA ALA A 8 23.60 -6.45 2.82
C ALA A 8 23.13 -6.80 1.40
N HIS A 9 22.07 -6.15 0.91
CA HIS A 9 21.58 -6.39 -0.45
C HIS A 9 22.55 -5.90 -1.54
N LEU A 10 23.25 -4.80 -1.30
CA LEU A 10 24.33 -4.36 -2.19
C LEU A 10 25.48 -5.38 -2.22
N ALA A 11 25.85 -5.93 -1.06
CA ALA A 11 26.85 -7.00 -1.01
C ALA A 11 26.39 -8.26 -1.74
N ILE A 12 25.13 -8.69 -1.55
CA ILE A 12 24.54 -9.83 -2.27
C ILE A 12 24.59 -9.59 -3.79
N LEU A 13 24.17 -8.42 -4.27
CA LEU A 13 24.25 -8.06 -5.69
C LEU A 13 25.68 -8.06 -6.20
N GLY A 14 26.60 -7.44 -5.45
CA GLY A 14 28.01 -7.39 -5.82
C GLY A 14 28.63 -8.78 -5.94
N VAL A 15 28.38 -9.65 -4.96
CA VAL A 15 28.85 -11.04 -4.97
C VAL A 15 28.20 -11.83 -6.11
N ALA A 16 26.88 -11.69 -6.32
CA ALA A 16 26.18 -12.38 -7.40
C ALA A 16 26.73 -11.98 -8.77
N LEU A 17 26.94 -10.68 -9.01
CA LEU A 17 27.54 -10.17 -10.24
C LEU A 17 28.97 -10.67 -10.42
N LEU A 18 29.81 -10.61 -9.38
CA LEU A 18 31.20 -11.07 -9.44
C LEU A 18 31.28 -12.57 -9.72
N LEU A 19 30.49 -13.39 -9.03
CA LEU A 19 30.43 -14.84 -9.27
C LEU A 19 29.93 -15.13 -10.67
N HIS A 20 28.86 -14.46 -11.10
CA HIS A 20 28.32 -14.65 -12.44
C HIS A 20 29.36 -14.30 -13.52
N LEU A 21 30.02 -13.15 -13.40
CA LEU A 21 31.13 -12.79 -14.31
C LEU A 21 32.25 -13.84 -14.24
N ALA A 22 32.67 -14.24 -13.05
CA ALA A 22 33.73 -15.24 -12.89
C ALA A 22 33.39 -16.55 -13.58
N PHE A 23 32.14 -17.03 -13.47
CA PHE A 23 31.69 -18.26 -14.13
C PHE A 23 31.47 -18.09 -15.63
N HIS A 24 30.89 -16.97 -16.06
CA HIS A 24 30.72 -16.68 -17.48
C HIS A 24 32.08 -16.64 -18.19
N TYR A 25 33.06 -15.98 -17.55
CA TYR A 25 34.41 -15.86 -18.06
C TYR A 25 35.35 -17.01 -17.70
N ALA A 26 34.96 -17.92 -16.82
CA ALA A 26 35.70 -19.14 -16.49
C ALA A 26 36.01 -19.98 -17.73
N THR A 27 35.04 -20.06 -18.63
CA THR A 27 35.11 -20.85 -19.88
C THR A 27 36.19 -20.36 -20.83
N TYR A 28 36.66 -19.14 -20.64
CA TYR A 28 37.65 -18.46 -21.44
C TYR A 28 39.08 -18.62 -20.89
N TYR A 29 39.24 -19.01 -19.63
CA TYR A 29 40.55 -19.27 -19.03
C TYR A 29 40.94 -20.76 -19.20
N PRO A 30 42.06 -21.10 -19.85
CA PRO A 30 42.35 -22.49 -20.27
C PRO A 30 42.30 -23.56 -19.16
N PRO A 31 42.87 -23.32 -17.96
CA PRO A 31 42.78 -24.29 -16.87
C PRO A 31 41.34 -24.57 -16.42
N TRP A 32 40.51 -23.53 -16.40
CA TRP A 32 39.11 -23.63 -15.93
C TRP A 32 38.20 -24.21 -17.02
N ARG A 33 38.44 -23.85 -18.28
CA ARG A 33 37.79 -24.49 -19.43
C ARG A 33 37.98 -26.00 -19.43
N THR A 34 39.19 -26.45 -19.10
CA THR A 34 39.54 -27.88 -19.05
C THR A 34 38.84 -28.58 -17.89
N ALA A 35 38.83 -27.94 -16.71
CA ALA A 35 38.22 -28.49 -15.51
C ALA A 35 36.68 -28.50 -15.55
N PHE A 36 36.06 -27.47 -16.12
CA PHE A 36 34.62 -27.22 -15.97
C PHE A 36 33.83 -27.22 -17.28
N GLY A 37 34.48 -27.14 -18.45
CA GLY A 37 33.79 -26.98 -19.74
C GLY A 37 32.87 -28.13 -20.14
N ASN A 38 33.00 -29.29 -19.49
CA ASN A 38 32.11 -30.43 -19.71
C ASN A 38 30.85 -30.41 -18.83
N LEU A 39 30.77 -29.54 -17.82
CA LEU A 39 29.60 -29.46 -16.97
C LEU A 39 28.42 -28.83 -17.74
N PRO A 40 27.18 -29.32 -17.55
CA PRO A 40 26.01 -28.80 -18.26
C PRO A 40 25.83 -27.30 -18.13
N TYR A 41 26.13 -26.75 -16.95
CA TYR A 41 26.06 -25.32 -16.66
C TYR A 41 26.80 -24.47 -17.70
N PHE A 42 28.07 -24.78 -17.98
CA PHE A 42 28.91 -24.03 -18.93
C PHE A 42 28.58 -24.28 -20.41
N ARG A 43 27.74 -25.26 -20.71
CA ARG A 43 27.29 -25.60 -22.08
C ARG A 43 25.91 -25.02 -22.39
N LEU A 44 25.12 -24.73 -21.37
CA LEU A 44 23.79 -24.16 -21.49
C LEU A 44 23.88 -22.64 -21.47
N HIS A 45 24.02 -22.06 -22.65
CA HIS A 45 24.06 -20.61 -22.81
C HIS A 45 22.82 -19.92 -22.22
N VAL A 46 21.63 -20.51 -22.44
CA VAL A 46 20.34 -20.05 -21.90
C VAL A 46 20.33 -19.92 -20.37
N LEU A 47 21.08 -20.76 -19.66
CA LEU A 47 21.13 -20.71 -18.19
C LEU A 47 21.86 -19.46 -17.68
N HIS A 48 22.92 -19.03 -18.37
CA HIS A 48 23.65 -17.81 -18.03
C HIS A 48 22.79 -16.57 -18.29
N GLU A 49 22.03 -16.56 -19.39
CA GLU A 49 21.09 -15.48 -19.69
C GLU A 49 20.01 -15.36 -18.60
N ALA A 50 19.47 -16.50 -18.16
CA ALA A 50 18.48 -16.55 -17.08
C ALA A 50 19.04 -15.99 -15.76
N GLU A 51 20.31 -16.25 -15.45
CA GLU A 51 20.95 -15.69 -14.25
C GLU A 51 21.11 -14.17 -14.31
N PHE A 52 21.48 -13.60 -15.46
CA PHE A 52 21.50 -12.14 -15.62
C PHE A 52 20.11 -11.54 -15.36
N LEU A 53 19.07 -12.13 -15.95
CA LEU A 53 17.69 -11.68 -15.73
C LEU A 53 17.26 -11.83 -14.26
N LEU A 54 17.70 -12.88 -13.58
CA LEU A 54 17.43 -13.08 -12.14
C LEU A 54 18.11 -12.01 -11.29
N ILE A 55 19.37 -11.66 -11.58
CA ILE A 55 20.09 -10.59 -10.89
C ILE A 55 19.40 -9.24 -11.12
N ILE A 56 19.00 -8.95 -12.36
CA ILE A 56 18.25 -7.73 -12.71
C ILE A 56 16.92 -7.69 -11.98
N PHE A 57 16.16 -8.79 -11.99
CA PHE A 57 14.91 -8.91 -11.25
C PHE A 57 15.09 -8.66 -9.76
N TYR A 58 16.11 -9.27 -9.15
CA TYR A 58 16.42 -9.06 -7.73
C TYR A 58 16.80 -7.60 -7.44
N ALA A 59 17.59 -6.97 -8.30
CA ALA A 59 17.94 -5.55 -8.17
C ALA A 59 16.70 -4.65 -8.28
N ALA A 60 15.79 -4.95 -9.21
CA ALA A 60 14.51 -4.25 -9.35
C ALA A 60 13.61 -4.47 -8.12
N LEU A 61 13.61 -5.68 -7.56
CA LEU A 61 12.84 -6.02 -6.37
C LEU A 61 13.26 -5.22 -5.15
N VAL A 62 14.57 -5.11 -4.93
CA VAL A 62 15.12 -4.48 -3.72
C VAL A 62 15.26 -2.97 -3.86
N PHE A 63 15.81 -2.51 -4.99
CA PHE A 63 16.18 -1.11 -5.22
C PHE A 63 15.28 -0.41 -6.23
N ARG A 64 14.13 -1.01 -6.56
CA ARG A 64 13.12 -0.47 -7.48
C ARG A 64 13.68 -0.29 -8.89
N LEU A 65 12.98 0.49 -9.72
CA LEU A 65 13.40 0.76 -11.10
C LEU A 65 14.88 1.15 -11.22
N LYS A 66 15.39 2.02 -10.33
CA LYS A 66 16.80 2.45 -10.35
C LYS A 66 17.76 1.27 -10.20
N GLY A 67 17.46 0.34 -9.30
CA GLY A 67 18.24 -0.89 -9.12
C GLY A 67 18.30 -1.75 -10.37
N GLY A 68 17.12 -2.05 -10.91
CA GLY A 68 16.98 -2.86 -12.12
C GLY A 68 17.73 -2.25 -13.31
N LEU A 69 17.56 -0.95 -13.56
CA LEU A 69 18.25 -0.26 -14.64
C LEU A 69 19.78 -0.21 -14.45
N THR A 70 20.27 -0.03 -13.22
CA THR A 70 21.71 -0.11 -12.94
C THR A 70 22.23 -1.52 -13.23
N ALA A 71 21.51 -2.57 -12.83
CA ALA A 71 21.91 -3.95 -13.13
C ALA A 71 21.92 -4.22 -14.65
N VAL A 72 20.92 -3.73 -15.39
CA VAL A 72 20.90 -3.78 -16.86
C VAL A 72 22.13 -3.09 -17.46
N ALA A 73 22.48 -1.90 -16.98
CA ALA A 73 23.65 -1.17 -17.47
C ALA A 73 24.96 -1.93 -17.20
N ILE A 74 25.09 -2.53 -16.02
CA ILE A 74 26.23 -3.41 -15.71
C ILE A 74 26.24 -4.60 -16.66
N THR A 75 25.12 -5.30 -16.84
CA THR A 75 25.00 -6.40 -17.80
C THR A 75 25.47 -5.98 -19.19
N ALA A 76 24.99 -4.85 -19.71
CA ALA A 76 25.39 -4.32 -21.01
C ALA A 76 26.91 -4.16 -21.16
N ILE A 77 27.56 -3.55 -20.17
CA ILE A 77 29.03 -3.37 -20.15
C ILE A 77 29.72 -4.74 -20.08
N THR A 78 29.24 -5.63 -19.22
CA THR A 78 29.85 -6.94 -19.01
C THR A 78 29.59 -7.93 -20.13
N SER A 79 28.66 -7.65 -21.05
CA SER A 79 28.40 -8.41 -22.27
C SER A 79 29.28 -7.98 -23.46
N ILE A 80 30.01 -6.86 -23.36
CA ILE A 80 30.90 -6.40 -24.43
C ILE A 80 31.98 -7.45 -24.76
N PRO A 81 32.73 -8.00 -23.78
CA PRO A 81 33.73 -9.01 -24.11
C PRO A 81 33.12 -10.30 -24.66
N PHE A 82 31.90 -10.65 -24.27
CA PHE A 82 31.16 -11.78 -24.84
C PHE A 82 30.90 -11.59 -26.34
N ALA A 83 30.37 -10.44 -26.77
CA ALA A 83 30.15 -10.15 -28.19
C ALA A 83 31.46 -10.11 -29.00
N LEU A 84 32.56 -9.71 -28.34
CA LEU A 84 33.90 -9.63 -28.95
C LEU A 84 34.74 -10.91 -28.79
N THR A 85 34.16 -11.99 -28.26
CA THR A 85 34.83 -13.27 -28.03
C THR A 85 35.69 -13.72 -29.22
N PRO A 86 35.22 -13.75 -30.48
CA PRO A 86 36.04 -14.19 -31.61
C PRO A 86 37.38 -13.46 -31.72
N TYR A 87 37.36 -12.13 -31.56
CA TYR A 87 38.54 -11.28 -31.64
C TYR A 87 39.48 -11.44 -30.44
N ILE A 88 38.91 -11.57 -29.24
CA ILE A 88 39.68 -11.79 -28.01
C ILE A 88 40.49 -13.09 -28.10
N PHE A 89 39.96 -14.11 -28.78
CA PHE A 89 40.64 -15.39 -29.01
C PHE A 89 41.44 -15.47 -30.31
N GLY A 90 41.62 -14.36 -31.02
CA GLY A 90 42.42 -14.31 -32.25
C GLY A 90 41.89 -15.19 -33.37
N ARG A 91 40.59 -15.51 -33.37
CA ARG A 91 39.93 -16.25 -34.46
C ARG A 91 39.06 -15.32 -35.28
N SER A 92 38.91 -15.64 -36.56
CA SER A 92 37.91 -14.97 -37.39
C SER A 92 36.51 -15.37 -36.89
N PRO A 93 35.57 -14.43 -36.74
CA PRO A 93 34.17 -14.75 -36.48
C PRO A 93 33.59 -15.55 -37.65
N ARG A 94 32.71 -16.49 -37.36
CA ARG A 94 31.92 -17.18 -38.39
C ARG A 94 30.97 -16.17 -39.05
N PRO A 95 30.48 -16.45 -40.27
CA PRO A 95 29.43 -15.63 -40.87
C PRO A 95 28.28 -15.42 -39.89
N ASP A 96 27.80 -14.19 -39.77
CA ASP A 96 26.71 -13.77 -38.89
C ASP A 96 26.91 -13.91 -37.37
N GLU A 97 27.99 -14.53 -36.89
CA GLU A 97 28.20 -14.80 -35.46
C GLU A 97 28.13 -13.52 -34.60
N LEU A 98 28.77 -12.44 -35.03
CA LEU A 98 28.72 -11.17 -34.29
C LEU A 98 27.32 -10.56 -34.26
N ARG A 99 26.59 -10.66 -35.39
CA ARG A 99 25.22 -10.16 -35.48
C ARG A 99 24.34 -10.90 -34.47
N ASP A 100 24.45 -12.22 -34.45
CA ASP A 100 23.61 -13.06 -33.61
C ASP A 100 23.94 -12.85 -32.11
N LEU A 101 25.23 -12.74 -31.75
CA LEU A 101 25.66 -12.41 -30.38
C LEU A 101 25.16 -11.02 -29.94
N VAL A 102 25.21 -10.01 -30.83
CA VAL A 102 24.71 -8.67 -30.53
C VAL A 102 23.19 -8.66 -30.36
N ILE A 103 22.45 -9.33 -31.26
CA ILE A 103 20.99 -9.46 -31.16
C ILE A 103 20.60 -10.10 -29.82
N GLN A 104 21.32 -11.15 -29.43
CA GLN A 104 21.11 -11.85 -28.18
C GLN A 104 21.32 -10.95 -26.96
N VAL A 105 22.44 -10.22 -26.91
CA VAL A 105 22.69 -9.24 -25.83
C VAL A 105 21.59 -8.18 -25.80
N VAL A 106 21.23 -7.61 -26.95
CA VAL A 106 20.15 -6.62 -27.05
C VAL A 106 18.84 -7.19 -26.52
N PHE A 107 18.49 -8.43 -26.86
CA PHE A 107 17.27 -9.08 -26.39
C PHE A 107 17.25 -9.25 -24.86
N ILE A 108 18.36 -9.70 -24.25
CA ILE A 108 18.49 -9.81 -22.80
C ILE A 108 18.33 -8.44 -22.12
N LEU A 109 18.95 -7.40 -22.67
CA LEU A 109 18.85 -6.04 -22.13
C LEU A 109 17.41 -5.53 -22.20
N LEU A 110 16.72 -5.74 -23.32
CA LEU A 110 15.30 -5.36 -23.46
C LEU A 110 14.42 -6.11 -22.46
N MET A 111 14.65 -7.42 -22.27
CA MET A 111 13.95 -8.21 -21.26
C MET A 111 14.22 -7.70 -19.84
N GLY A 112 15.48 -7.36 -19.52
CA GLY A 112 15.85 -6.79 -18.24
C GLY A 112 15.19 -5.43 -17.95
N VAL A 113 15.11 -4.56 -18.96
CA VAL A 113 14.36 -3.30 -18.88
C VAL A 113 12.88 -3.56 -18.67
N ALA A 114 12.28 -4.46 -19.45
CA ALA A 114 10.86 -4.82 -19.34
C ALA A 114 10.53 -5.34 -17.94
N ILE A 115 11.33 -6.26 -17.39
CA ILE A 115 11.20 -6.78 -16.03
C ILE A 115 11.23 -5.63 -15.01
N SER A 116 12.21 -4.73 -15.12
CA SER A 116 12.41 -3.63 -14.19
C SER A 116 11.22 -2.65 -14.21
N VAL A 117 10.71 -2.32 -15.41
CA VAL A 117 9.58 -1.43 -15.61
C VAL A 117 8.27 -2.06 -15.13
N LEU A 118 8.00 -3.31 -15.51
CA LEU A 118 6.79 -4.03 -15.10
C LEU A 118 6.73 -4.17 -13.58
N TYR A 119 7.85 -4.51 -12.94
CA TYR A 119 7.92 -4.61 -11.49
C TYR A 119 7.63 -3.27 -10.81
N GLU A 120 8.15 -2.15 -11.33
CA GLU A 120 7.86 -0.81 -10.81
C GLU A 120 6.38 -0.46 -10.94
N ILE A 121 5.76 -0.75 -12.09
CA ILE A 121 4.34 -0.48 -12.34
C ILE A 121 3.49 -1.26 -11.32
N VAL A 122 3.73 -2.56 -11.17
CA VAL A 122 3.00 -3.42 -10.23
C VAL A 122 3.23 -2.96 -8.79
N GLY A 123 4.46 -2.57 -8.44
CA GLY A 123 4.80 -2.05 -7.11
C GLY A 123 4.05 -0.77 -6.76
N ARG A 124 4.00 0.19 -7.68
CA ARG A 124 3.26 1.45 -7.49
C ARG A 124 1.76 1.22 -7.37
N GLU A 125 1.21 0.32 -8.16
CA GLU A 125 -0.21 -0.04 -8.09
C GLU A 125 -0.55 -0.66 -6.75
N ARG A 126 0.29 -1.56 -6.23
CA ARG A 126 0.12 -2.15 -4.90
C ARG A 126 0.17 -1.10 -3.80
N GLU A 127 1.11 -0.15 -3.88
CA GLU A 127 1.21 0.95 -2.91
C GLU A 127 -0.02 1.85 -2.92
N ARG A 128 -0.55 2.19 -4.11
CA ARG A 128 -1.80 2.94 -4.26
C ARG A 128 -2.98 2.21 -3.64
N ARG A 129 -3.11 0.90 -3.89
CA ARG A 129 -4.18 0.07 -3.31
C ARG A 129 -4.11 0.00 -1.80
N LEU A 130 -2.91 -0.14 -1.25
CA LEU A 130 -2.71 -0.15 0.21
C LEU A 130 -3.04 1.21 0.83
N ALA A 131 -2.59 2.31 0.23
CA ALA A 131 -2.93 3.66 0.69
C ALA A 131 -4.44 3.92 0.63
N PHE A 132 -5.10 3.51 -0.45
CA PHE A 132 -6.55 3.61 -0.58
C PHE A 132 -7.28 2.78 0.48
N ALA A 133 -6.86 1.54 0.71
CA ALA A 133 -7.45 0.70 1.74
C ALA A 133 -7.31 1.30 3.15
N GLN A 134 -6.15 1.92 3.45
CA GLN A 134 -5.93 2.64 4.70
C GLN A 134 -6.87 3.85 4.84
N GLN A 135 -7.02 4.66 3.80
CA GLN A 135 -7.95 5.80 3.80
C GLN A 135 -9.40 5.37 4.01
N VAL A 136 -9.84 4.29 3.36
CA VAL A 136 -11.18 3.73 3.56
C VAL A 136 -11.37 3.25 4.99
N GLN A 137 -10.35 2.60 5.58
CA GLN A 137 -10.41 2.14 6.95
C GLN A 137 -10.49 3.29 7.96
N GLU A 138 -9.70 4.36 7.76
CA GLU A 138 -9.74 5.57 8.58
C GLU A 138 -11.11 6.28 8.47
N ALA A 139 -11.63 6.43 7.25
CA ALA A 139 -12.96 7.00 7.03
C ALA A 139 -14.06 6.16 7.69
N HIS A 140 -13.97 4.83 7.63
CA HIS A 140 -14.91 3.94 8.29
C HIS A 140 -14.87 4.09 9.82
N GLN A 141 -13.67 4.19 10.41
CA GLN A 141 -13.54 4.45 11.85
C GLN A 141 -14.15 5.79 12.26
N LEU A 142 -13.94 6.85 11.46
CA LEU A 142 -14.53 8.16 11.71
C LEU A 142 -16.07 8.11 11.67
N LEU A 143 -16.64 7.39 10.69
CA LEU A 143 -18.08 7.20 10.59
C LEU A 143 -18.65 6.44 11.80
N LEU A 144 -17.95 5.42 12.29
CA LEU A 144 -18.36 4.69 13.49
C LEU A 144 -18.36 5.59 14.74
N VAL A 145 -17.36 6.45 14.89
CA VAL A 145 -17.31 7.43 15.99
C VAL A 145 -18.49 8.39 15.89
N ARG A 146 -18.74 8.96 14.70
CA ARG A 146 -19.89 9.85 14.48
C ARG A 146 -21.22 9.18 14.74
N SER A 147 -21.40 7.92 14.33
CA SER A 147 -22.61 7.15 14.61
C SER A 147 -22.86 7.02 16.11
N ARG A 148 -21.82 6.67 16.89
CA ARG A 148 -21.91 6.58 18.35
C ARG A 148 -22.23 7.92 19.00
N GLU A 149 -21.66 9.01 18.52
CA GLU A 149 -21.98 10.36 19.00
C GLU A 149 -23.45 10.71 18.76
N LEU A 150 -23.97 10.41 17.57
CA LEU A 150 -25.37 10.64 17.23
C LEU A 150 -26.32 9.77 18.07
N GLU A 151 -25.98 8.50 18.30
CA GLU A 151 -26.74 7.62 19.19
C GLU A 151 -26.74 8.14 20.64
N ALA A 152 -25.58 8.57 21.15
CA ALA A 152 -25.48 9.15 22.48
C ALA A 152 -26.33 10.43 22.62
N LEU A 153 -26.31 11.28 21.59
CA LEU A 153 -27.11 12.51 21.56
C LEU A 153 -28.61 12.20 21.49
N ASN A 154 -29.01 11.20 20.69
CA ASN A 154 -30.39 10.75 20.61
C ASN A 154 -30.87 10.17 21.96
N ASN A 155 -30.06 9.33 22.61
CA ASN A 155 -30.38 8.77 23.93
C ASN A 155 -30.51 9.87 25.00
N LEU A 156 -29.64 10.90 24.96
CA LEU A 156 -29.74 12.07 25.83
C LEU A 156 -31.05 12.83 25.59
N MET A 157 -31.42 13.07 24.32
CA MET A 157 -32.66 13.74 23.97
C MET A 157 -33.88 12.97 24.46
N GLN A 158 -33.92 11.65 24.24
CA GLN A 158 -35.01 10.81 24.75
C GLN A 158 -35.08 10.84 26.28
N THR A 159 -33.94 10.80 26.97
CA THR A 159 -33.90 10.92 28.44
C THR A 159 -34.46 12.26 28.91
N ARG A 160 -34.11 13.37 28.24
CA ARG A 160 -34.65 14.70 28.55
C ARG A 160 -36.15 14.77 28.29
N LEU A 161 -36.62 14.24 27.17
CA LEU A 161 -38.06 14.17 26.85
C LEU A 161 -38.84 13.37 27.90
N ASN A 162 -38.33 12.21 28.32
CA ASN A 162 -38.97 11.40 29.34
C ASN A 162 -39.05 12.15 30.69
N ARG A 163 -37.97 12.81 31.11
CA ARG A 163 -37.97 13.63 32.33
C ARG A 163 -38.96 14.80 32.26
N LEU A 164 -39.05 15.47 31.11
CA LEU A 164 -40.03 16.53 30.91
C LEU A 164 -41.46 15.99 31.00
N TYR A 165 -41.73 14.86 30.35
CA TYR A 165 -43.04 14.21 30.40
C TYR A 165 -43.43 13.81 31.83
N GLU A 166 -42.51 13.19 32.58
CA GLU A 166 -42.75 12.83 33.98
C GLU A 166 -42.95 14.05 34.87
N GLY A 167 -42.14 15.11 34.70
CA GLY A 167 -42.29 16.36 35.44
C GLY A 167 -43.62 17.05 35.16
N LEU A 168 -44.06 17.10 33.90
CA LEU A 168 -45.37 17.63 33.51
C LEU A 168 -46.51 16.81 34.10
N ARG A 169 -46.40 15.48 34.07
CA ARG A 169 -47.40 14.58 34.66
C ARG A 169 -47.53 14.79 36.16
N GLN A 170 -46.41 14.85 36.89
CA GLN A 170 -46.41 15.12 38.34
C GLN A 170 -47.00 16.50 38.66
N ALA A 171 -46.67 17.53 37.88
CA ALA A 171 -47.25 18.86 38.05
C ALA A 171 -48.77 18.86 37.85
N ALA A 172 -49.26 18.15 36.83
CA ALA A 172 -50.70 18.00 36.59
C ALA A 172 -51.40 17.24 37.72
N ASP A 173 -50.81 16.15 38.22
CA ASP A 173 -51.37 15.37 39.33
C ASP A 173 -51.41 16.18 40.65
N ASN A 174 -50.37 16.97 40.92
CA ASN A 174 -50.32 17.86 42.09
C ASN A 174 -51.37 18.98 41.99
N GLU A 175 -51.52 19.62 40.82
CA GLU A 175 -52.52 20.66 40.62
C GLU A 175 -53.94 20.10 40.78
N LYS A 176 -54.19 18.89 40.24
CA LYS A 176 -55.47 18.20 40.41
C LYS A 176 -55.82 18.00 41.88
N ARG A 177 -54.89 17.50 42.69
CA ARG A 177 -55.08 17.34 44.15
C ARG A 177 -55.39 18.68 44.84
N GLN A 178 -54.63 19.73 44.51
CA GLN A 178 -54.88 21.06 45.08
C GLN A 178 -56.24 21.65 44.68
N LEU A 179 -56.74 21.33 43.48
CA LEU A 179 -58.06 21.76 43.03
C LEU A 179 -59.20 20.99 43.70
N GLU A 180 -59.00 19.71 44.02
CA GLU A 180 -59.95 18.88 44.78
C GLU A 180 -60.12 19.37 46.24
N GLU A 181 -59.13 20.05 46.80
CA GLU A 181 -59.16 20.63 48.17
C GLU A 181 -59.81 22.02 48.25
N LEU A 182 -60.20 22.64 47.12
CA LEU A 182 -60.72 24.02 47.10
C LEU A 182 -62.26 24.11 47.11
N PRO A 183 -62.85 25.13 47.77
CA PRO A 183 -64.30 25.35 47.77
C PRO A 183 -64.86 25.60 46.36
N PRO A 184 -66.11 25.17 46.08
CA PRO A 184 -66.76 25.33 44.78
C PRO A 184 -66.98 26.82 44.45
N GLY A 185 -66.04 27.39 43.68
CA GLY A 185 -66.04 28.80 43.27
C GLY A 185 -64.64 29.36 42.96
N VAL A 186 -63.60 28.88 43.66
CA VAL A 186 -62.20 29.36 43.52
C VAL A 186 -61.38 28.53 42.52
N ALA A 187 -61.77 27.27 42.29
CA ALA A 187 -61.06 26.32 41.44
C ALA A 187 -60.87 26.80 39.97
N LYS A 188 -61.83 27.56 39.43
CA LYS A 188 -61.83 27.98 38.03
C LYS A 188 -60.71 28.99 37.70
N SER A 189 -60.42 29.93 38.61
CA SER A 189 -59.36 30.92 38.37
C SER A 189 -57.96 30.32 38.52
N ARG A 190 -57.76 29.43 39.50
CA ARG A 190 -56.48 28.73 39.71
C ARG A 190 -56.10 27.85 38.52
N PHE A 191 -57.05 27.05 38.03
CA PHE A 191 -56.84 26.19 36.85
C PHE A 191 -56.46 27.00 35.61
N SER A 192 -57.09 28.18 35.38
CA SER A 192 -56.72 29.05 34.26
C SER A 192 -55.27 29.56 34.36
N SER A 193 -54.79 29.88 35.57
CA SER A 193 -53.40 30.31 35.80
C SER A 193 -52.39 29.19 35.61
N PHE A 194 -52.78 27.95 35.91
CA PHE A 194 -51.95 26.77 35.72
C PHE A 194 -51.80 26.45 34.23
N VAL A 195 -52.88 26.47 33.47
CA VAL A 195 -52.85 26.30 32.01
C VAL A 195 -51.99 27.39 31.35
N ALA A 196 -52.11 28.66 31.79
CA ALA A 196 -51.27 29.75 31.28
C ALA A 196 -49.77 29.57 31.61
N ARG A 197 -49.43 28.99 32.77
CA ARG A 197 -48.04 28.66 33.14
C ARG A 197 -47.51 27.49 32.32
N LEU A 198 -48.33 26.46 32.08
CA LEU A 198 -47.96 25.33 31.23
C LEU A 198 -47.73 25.75 29.78
N SER A 199 -48.58 26.61 29.22
CA SER A 199 -48.39 27.12 27.85
C SER A 199 -47.11 27.94 27.73
N ALA A 200 -46.76 28.73 28.74
CA ALA A 200 -45.50 29.49 28.77
C ALA A 200 -44.25 28.59 28.81
N ILE A 201 -44.33 27.42 29.46
CA ILE A 201 -43.23 26.45 29.52
C ILE A 201 -43.09 25.67 28.20
N LEU A 202 -44.21 25.36 27.53
CA LEU A 202 -44.25 24.56 26.29
C LEU A 202 -44.01 25.40 25.01
N SER A 203 -44.03 26.72 25.08
CA SER A 203 -43.78 27.61 23.93
C SER A 203 -42.80 28.74 24.29
N PRO A 204 -41.51 28.42 24.54
CA PRO A 204 -40.52 29.44 24.88
C PRO A 204 -40.15 30.36 23.71
N GLU A 205 -40.52 30.04 22.47
CA GLU A 205 -40.21 30.85 21.27
C GLU A 205 -41.19 32.00 21.00
N GLN A 206 -42.35 32.07 21.67
CA GLN A 206 -43.32 33.15 21.44
C GLN A 206 -43.13 34.38 22.35
N SER A 207 -42.09 34.39 23.21
CA SER A 207 -41.83 35.49 24.15
C SER A 207 -40.56 36.29 23.83
N ARG A 208 -40.13 36.33 22.56
CA ARG A 208 -39.11 37.27 22.07
C ARG A 208 -39.70 38.22 21.06
#